data_AF-Q47UN0-F1
#
_entry.id   AF-Q47UN0-F1
#
_cell.length_a   1.000
_cell.length_b   1.000
_cell.length_c   1.000
_cell.angle_alpha   90.00
_cell.angle_beta   90.00
_cell.angle_gamma   90.00
#
_symmetry.space_group_name_H-M   'P 1'
#
loop_
_entity.id
_entity.type
_entity.pdbx_description
1 polymer ?
#
loop_
_entity_poly.entity_id
_entity_poly.type
_entity_poly.pdbx_seq_one_letter_code
_entity_poly.pdbx_strand_id
1 'polypeptide(L)'
;MEFLTDWKFWSFLVAFIALILSQLRPIRLWFQKAKLDLELYSRVLLTHKVGNPNVQIHLVLRNIGGRNIRVKEISVDIERDGKFIDTLIAQNYLPDALNNQSILFTNFSLTPNDEWSNRVNLLNYFNREEDKSFKTSEKALREEIISLRKLLQENDKTNVKVTDEFIEPFIQMFQKKFMWKPGDYQFHINVKTLDEEADIKKSFRFTLFESQSEDLESYVKDFNIGAGISYDLDDHCGVLVQVEEISG
;
A
#
# COMPACT_ATOMS: atom_id res chain seq x y z
N MET A 1 0.27 29.56 64.29
CA MET A 1 1.47 29.94 63.49
C MET A 1 2.68 29.03 63.75
N GLU A 2 2.58 27.98 64.59
CA GLU A 2 3.73 27.09 64.89
C GLU A 2 3.96 25.95 63.89
N PHE A 3 2.94 25.54 63.12
CA PHE A 3 3.06 24.46 62.12
C PHE A 3 3.98 24.80 60.94
N LEU A 4 4.09 26.08 60.57
CA LEU A 4 4.90 26.51 59.43
C LEU A 4 6.41 26.46 59.71
N THR A 5 6.81 26.40 60.99
CA THR A 5 8.21 26.33 61.44
C THR A 5 8.64 24.94 61.89
N ASP A 6 7.71 23.98 61.99
CA ASP A 6 8.04 22.62 62.41
C ASP A 6 8.62 21.80 61.23
N TRP A 7 9.91 21.48 61.34
CA TRP A 7 10.62 20.61 60.40
C TRP A 7 9.97 19.24 60.22
N LYS A 8 9.34 18.69 61.28
CA LYS A 8 8.65 17.39 61.20
C LYS A 8 7.42 17.46 60.32
N PHE A 9 6.67 18.57 60.39
CA PHE A 9 5.52 18.81 59.52
C PHE A 9 5.93 18.86 58.05
N TRP A 10 7.00 19.61 57.72
CA TRP A 10 7.51 19.68 56.34
C TRP A 10 8.07 18.36 55.83
N SER A 11 8.78 17.62 56.68
CA SER A 11 9.28 16.28 56.34
C SER A 11 8.14 15.32 56.02
N PHE A 12 7.08 15.34 56.84
CA PHE A 12 5.88 14.55 56.61
C PHE A 12 5.16 14.96 55.33
N LEU A 13 4.98 16.26 55.09
CA LEU A 13 4.32 16.78 53.89
C LEU A 13 5.07 16.40 52.60
N VAL A 14 6.40 16.54 52.59
CA VAL A 14 7.23 16.16 51.44
C VAL A 14 7.18 14.65 51.20
N ALA A 15 7.27 13.84 52.26
CA ALA A 15 7.16 12.38 52.13
C ALA A 15 5.77 11.94 51.63
N PHE A 16 4.70 12.60 52.10
CA PHE A 16 3.33 12.34 51.65
C PHE A 16 3.13 12.70 50.18
N ILE A 17 3.64 13.87 49.74
CA ILE A 17 3.62 14.28 48.33
C ILE A 17 4.45 13.32 47.47
N ALA A 18 5.64 12.93 47.93
CA ALA A 18 6.49 11.98 47.22
C ALA A 18 5.81 10.61 47.08
N LEU A 19 5.11 10.15 48.11
CA LEU A 19 4.35 8.92 48.07
C LEU A 19 3.18 9.01 47.07
N ILE A 20 2.40 10.09 47.09
CA ILE A 20 1.32 10.31 46.11
C ILE A 20 1.87 10.34 44.68
N LEU A 21 2.94 11.09 44.43
CA LEU A 21 3.57 11.19 43.11
C LEU A 21 4.20 9.86 42.67
N SER A 22 4.66 9.02 43.61
CA SER A 22 5.21 7.68 43.29
C SER A 22 4.13 6.67 42.91
N GLN A 23 2.91 6.84 43.43
CA GLN A 23 1.77 5.95 43.17
C GLN A 23 0.93 6.39 41.95
N LEU A 24 1.05 7.64 41.53
CA LEU A 24 0.47 8.12 40.28
C LEU A 24 1.29 7.52 39.12
N ARG A 25 0.64 6.72 38.26
CA ARG A 25 1.17 6.40 36.91
C ARG A 25 1.68 7.71 36.28
N PRO A 26 2.75 7.68 35.46
CA PRO A 26 3.37 8.91 34.97
C PRO A 26 2.33 9.82 34.31
N ILE A 27 1.93 10.87 35.04
CA ILE A 27 0.86 11.82 34.67
C ILE A 27 1.15 12.45 33.30
N ARG A 28 2.43 12.47 32.91
CA ARG A 28 2.92 12.84 31.58
C ARG A 28 2.16 12.13 30.45
N LEU A 29 1.76 10.85 30.61
CA LEU A 29 1.01 10.10 29.60
C LEU A 29 -0.38 10.69 29.33
N TRP A 30 -1.03 11.31 30.33
CA TRP A 30 -2.37 11.90 30.15
C TRP A 30 -2.37 13.16 29.28
N PHE A 31 -1.24 13.87 29.23
CA PHE A 31 -1.05 15.09 28.42
C PHE A 31 -0.37 14.82 27.07
N GLN A 32 0.07 13.59 26.80
CA GLN A 32 0.66 13.25 25.51
C GLN A 32 -0.44 13.09 24.46
N LYS A 33 -0.28 13.80 23.34
CA LYS A 33 -1.18 13.74 22.19
C LYS A 33 -1.01 12.40 21.46
N ALA A 34 -2.04 12.02 20.70
CA ALA A 34 -1.88 11.02 19.66
C ALA A 34 -1.01 11.63 18.55
N LYS A 35 0.02 10.91 18.11
CA LYS A 35 0.91 11.37 17.04
C LYS A 35 1.50 10.17 16.32
N LEU A 36 1.28 10.11 15.01
CA LEU A 36 1.86 9.10 14.14
C LEU A 36 3.10 9.68 13.46
N ASP A 37 4.08 8.83 13.23
CA ASP A 37 5.20 9.08 12.33
C ASP A 37 5.18 8.06 11.20
N LEU A 38 5.65 8.47 10.03
CA LEU A 38 5.59 7.71 8.79
C LEU A 38 6.95 7.73 8.10
N GLU A 39 7.49 6.56 7.82
CA GLU A 39 8.68 6.39 6.98
C GLU A 39 8.33 5.47 5.81
N LEU A 40 8.84 5.83 4.62
CA LEU A 40 8.71 5.05 3.40
C LEU A 40 10.08 4.50 3.02
N TYR A 41 10.17 3.22 2.65
CA TYR A 41 11.39 2.69 2.08
C TYR A 41 11.71 3.39 0.75
N SER A 42 13.00 3.60 0.46
CA SER A 42 13.49 4.36 -0.70
C SER A 42 13.07 3.82 -2.08
N ARG A 43 12.41 2.66 -2.16
CA ARG A 43 11.97 2.06 -3.42
C ARG A 43 10.51 1.63 -3.35
N VAL A 44 9.83 1.82 -4.46
CA VAL A 44 8.43 1.44 -4.66
C VAL A 44 8.33 0.57 -5.91
N LEU A 45 7.51 -0.47 -5.84
CA LEU A 45 7.22 -1.33 -6.99
C LEU A 45 5.92 -0.88 -7.65
N LEU A 46 6.00 -0.59 -8.95
CA LEU A 46 4.87 -0.23 -9.81
C LEU A 46 4.51 -1.43 -10.67
N THR A 47 3.22 -1.73 -10.79
CA THR A 47 2.73 -2.79 -11.67
C THR A 47 1.28 -2.50 -12.08
N HIS A 48 0.67 -3.39 -12.85
CA HIS A 48 -0.76 -3.35 -13.16
C HIS A 48 -1.33 -4.73 -13.48
N LYS A 49 -2.65 -4.89 -13.32
CA LYS A 49 -3.40 -6.03 -13.88
C LYS A 49 -4.29 -5.52 -15.01
N VAL A 50 -3.91 -5.83 -16.25
CA VAL A 50 -4.63 -5.37 -17.47
C VAL A 50 -4.89 -3.85 -17.43
N GLY A 51 -3.82 -3.09 -17.22
CA GLY A 51 -3.84 -1.62 -17.10
C GLY A 51 -4.31 -1.09 -15.74
N ASN A 52 -4.99 -1.89 -14.90
CA ASN A 52 -5.39 -1.45 -13.58
C ASN A 52 -4.18 -1.29 -12.66
N PRO A 53 -3.84 -0.07 -12.21
CA PRO A 53 -2.59 0.20 -11.51
C PRO A 53 -2.53 -0.47 -10.14
N ASN A 54 -1.31 -0.86 -9.76
CA ASN A 54 -0.98 -1.34 -8.42
C ASN A 54 0.36 -0.75 -8.01
N VAL A 55 0.42 -0.30 -6.76
CA VAL A 55 1.62 0.21 -6.11
C VAL A 55 1.90 -0.62 -4.87
N GLN A 56 3.09 -1.20 -4.78
CA GLN A 56 3.57 -1.87 -3.58
C GLN A 56 4.67 -1.03 -2.92
N ILE A 57 4.42 -0.62 -1.68
CA ILE A 57 5.34 0.17 -0.85
C ILE A 57 5.74 -0.61 0.39
N HIS A 58 6.94 -0.38 0.92
CA HIS A 58 7.27 -0.79 2.29
C HIS A 58 7.11 0.41 3.22
N LEU A 59 6.13 0.35 4.11
CA LEU A 59 5.72 1.44 4.98
C LEU A 59 6.02 1.11 6.43
N VAL A 60 6.61 2.08 7.14
CA VAL A 60 6.85 2.02 8.58
C VAL A 60 6.00 3.10 9.24
N LEU A 61 5.13 2.69 10.16
CA LEU A 61 4.29 3.56 10.98
C LEU A 61 4.70 3.41 12.43
N ARG A 62 4.99 4.52 13.10
CA ARG A 62 5.36 4.53 14.53
C ARG A 62 4.40 5.41 15.31
N ASN A 63 3.88 4.90 16.41
CA ASN A 63 3.16 5.73 17.37
C ASN A 63 4.16 6.43 18.29
N ILE A 64 4.50 7.67 17.96
CA ILE A 64 5.39 8.53 18.78
C ILE A 64 4.60 9.36 19.81
N GLY A 65 3.29 9.18 19.87
CA GLY A 65 2.39 9.78 20.86
C GLY A 65 2.26 8.95 22.13
N GLY A 66 1.43 9.44 23.07
CA GLY A 66 1.18 8.77 24.35
C GLY A 66 -0.19 8.10 24.46
N ARG A 67 -0.96 8.10 23.38
CA ARG A 67 -2.28 7.47 23.29
C ARG A 67 -2.26 6.37 22.25
N ASN A 68 -3.11 5.37 22.41
CA ASN A 68 -3.32 4.36 21.38
C ASN A 68 -3.88 5.03 20.12
N ILE A 69 -3.35 4.68 18.96
CA ILE A 69 -3.83 5.18 17.66
C ILE A 69 -4.44 4.01 16.93
N ARG A 70 -5.66 4.18 16.39
CA ARG A 70 -6.27 3.18 15.52
C ARG A 70 -6.23 3.64 14.06
N VAL A 71 -5.41 2.98 13.26
CA VAL A 71 -5.30 3.22 11.81
C VAL A 71 -6.53 2.64 11.13
N LYS A 72 -7.16 3.43 10.26
CA LYS A 72 -8.38 3.07 9.53
C LYS A 72 -8.11 2.85 8.04
N GLU A 73 -7.27 3.67 7.44
CA GLU A 73 -7.05 3.68 5.99
C GLU A 73 -5.63 4.14 5.69
N ILE A 74 -5.02 3.52 4.69
CA ILE A 74 -3.79 3.97 4.07
C ILE A 74 -4.09 4.13 2.58
N SER A 75 -3.82 5.30 2.03
CA SER A 75 -4.00 5.58 0.61
C SER A 75 -2.83 6.36 0.03
N VAL A 76 -2.69 6.30 -1.29
CA VAL A 76 -1.72 7.08 -2.06
C VAL A 76 -2.48 7.86 -3.11
N ASP A 77 -2.45 9.18 -3.01
CA ASP A 77 -2.85 10.05 -4.13
C ASP A 77 -1.68 10.15 -5.11
N ILE A 78 -1.97 9.98 -6.39
CA ILE A 78 -0.97 9.94 -7.45
C ILE A 78 -1.16 11.15 -8.35
N GLU A 79 -0.10 11.92 -8.52
CA GLU A 79 -0.02 13.01 -9.47
C GLU A 79 1.10 12.73 -10.48
N ARG A 80 0.91 13.15 -11.73
CA ARG A 80 1.97 13.19 -12.75
C ARG A 80 1.99 14.58 -13.40
N ASP A 81 3.17 15.16 -13.48
CA ASP A 81 3.38 16.49 -14.07
C ASP A 81 2.44 17.56 -13.46
N GLY A 82 2.20 17.46 -12.14
CA GLY A 82 1.32 18.35 -11.37
C GLY A 82 -0.18 18.15 -11.61
N LYS A 83 -0.60 17.05 -12.24
CA LYS A 83 -2.00 16.69 -12.43
C LYS A 83 -2.33 15.42 -11.65
N PHE A 84 -3.37 15.50 -10.82
CA PHE A 84 -3.96 14.33 -10.18
C PHE A 84 -4.41 13.29 -11.22
N ILE A 85 -4.05 12.04 -10.98
CA ILE A 85 -4.41 10.89 -11.82
C ILE A 85 -5.45 10.02 -11.10
N ASP A 86 -5.10 9.48 -9.94
CA ASP A 86 -5.92 8.53 -9.20
C ASP A 86 -5.50 8.45 -7.72
N THR A 87 -6.35 7.87 -6.89
CA THR A 87 -6.05 7.52 -5.50
C THR A 87 -6.12 6.01 -5.34
N LEU A 88 -5.02 5.38 -4.91
CA LEU A 88 -4.98 3.95 -4.63
C LEU A 88 -5.12 3.69 -3.13
N ILE A 89 -5.85 2.64 -2.76
CA ILE A 89 -6.16 2.31 -1.37
C ILE A 89 -5.46 1.00 -0.99
N ALA A 90 -4.92 0.92 0.23
CA ALA A 90 -4.34 -0.29 0.77
C ALA A 90 -5.38 -1.41 0.89
N GLN A 91 -5.13 -2.53 0.23
CA GLN A 91 -6.03 -3.70 0.24
C GLN A 91 -5.50 -4.84 1.11
N ASN A 92 -4.18 -5.02 1.11
CA ASN A 92 -3.52 -6.05 1.87
C ASN A 92 -2.06 -5.66 2.16
N TYR A 93 -1.43 -6.40 3.04
CA TYR A 93 -0.02 -6.23 3.38
C TYR A 93 0.65 -7.59 3.64
N LEU A 94 1.97 -7.62 3.51
CA LEU A 94 2.80 -8.80 3.79
C LEU A 94 3.63 -8.52 5.04
N PRO A 95 3.39 -9.24 6.16
CA PRO A 95 4.09 -8.99 7.41
C PRO A 95 5.48 -9.59 7.51
N ASP A 96 5.73 -10.65 6.73
CA ASP A 96 6.96 -11.41 6.80
C ASP A 96 7.53 -11.57 5.39
N ALA A 97 8.82 -11.28 5.24
CA ALA A 97 9.55 -11.48 4.00
C ALA A 97 9.77 -12.97 3.68
N LEU A 98 9.76 -13.84 4.70
CA LEU A 98 10.03 -15.27 4.56
C LEU A 98 8.79 -16.06 4.15
N ASN A 99 7.65 -15.75 4.76
CA ASN A 99 6.42 -16.53 4.58
C ASN A 99 5.54 -16.01 3.43
N ASN A 100 5.78 -14.79 2.94
CA ASN A 100 5.08 -14.14 1.82
C ASN A 100 3.53 -14.22 1.87
N GLN A 101 2.96 -14.45 3.04
CA GLN A 101 1.52 -14.59 3.22
C GLN A 101 0.88 -13.20 3.26
N SER A 102 0.02 -12.91 2.28
CA SER A 102 -0.74 -11.67 2.24
C SER A 102 -1.87 -11.69 3.27
N ILE A 103 -1.96 -10.64 4.09
CA ILE A 103 -3.05 -10.41 5.05
C ILE A 103 -3.90 -9.24 4.58
N LEU A 104 -5.23 -9.38 4.64
CA LEU A 104 -6.15 -8.30 4.31
C LEU A 104 -5.92 -7.09 5.21
N PHE A 105 -5.90 -5.91 4.60
CA PHE A 105 -5.79 -4.67 5.34
C PHE A 105 -7.10 -4.43 6.11
N THR A 106 -7.01 -4.37 7.42
CA THR A 106 -8.13 -4.07 8.33
C THR A 106 -7.64 -3.10 9.39
N ASN A 107 -8.57 -2.40 10.06
CA ASN A 107 -8.20 -1.43 11.07
C ASN A 107 -7.37 -2.10 12.18
N PHE A 108 -6.19 -1.55 12.47
CA PHE A 108 -5.31 -2.03 13.53
C PHE A 108 -4.95 -0.90 14.48
N SER A 109 -4.49 -1.26 15.68
CA SER A 109 -4.13 -0.30 16.72
C SER A 109 -2.63 -0.34 16.98
N LEU A 110 -2.04 0.82 17.21
CA LEU A 110 -0.66 1.01 17.67
C LEU A 110 -0.69 1.60 19.07
N THR A 111 -0.12 0.89 20.04
CA THR A 111 0.09 1.43 21.38
C THR A 111 1.28 2.41 21.38
N PRO A 112 1.44 3.26 22.41
CA PRO A 112 2.56 4.19 22.48
C PRO A 112 3.91 3.49 22.33
N ASN A 113 4.74 4.00 21.40
CA ASN A 113 6.03 3.46 20.98
C ASN A 113 5.97 2.15 20.15
N ASP A 114 4.78 1.68 19.76
CA ASP A 114 4.69 0.58 18.79
C ASP A 114 5.10 1.02 17.39
N GLU A 115 5.68 0.05 16.66
CA GLU A 115 6.02 0.16 15.25
C GLU A 115 5.25 -0.91 14.45
N TRP A 116 4.77 -0.51 13.28
CA TRP A 116 4.21 -1.39 12.26
C TRP A 116 4.96 -1.16 10.96
N SER A 117 5.69 -2.17 10.49
CA SER A 117 6.58 -2.07 9.33
C SER A 117 6.29 -3.21 8.35
N ASN A 118 5.58 -2.92 7.25
CA ASN A 118 5.14 -3.95 6.31
C ASN A 118 5.15 -3.49 4.86
N ARG A 119 5.22 -4.46 3.94
CA ARG A 119 4.94 -4.21 2.52
C ARG A 119 3.43 -4.14 2.32
N VAL A 120 2.94 -3.04 1.76
CA VAL A 120 1.52 -2.74 1.55
C VAL A 120 1.24 -2.71 0.06
N ASN A 121 0.20 -3.42 -0.37
CA ASN A 121 -0.29 -3.36 -1.75
C ASN A 121 -1.47 -2.40 -1.83
N LEU A 122 -1.32 -1.35 -2.64
CA LEU A 122 -2.34 -0.34 -2.90
C LEU A 122 -2.88 -0.49 -4.31
N LEU A 123 -4.19 -0.67 -4.41
CA LEU A 123 -4.90 -0.79 -5.68
C LEU A 123 -6.38 -0.49 -5.51
N ASN A 124 -7.03 -0.18 -6.61
CA ASN A 124 -8.49 -0.11 -6.69
C ASN A 124 -9.02 -1.40 -7.32
N TYR A 125 -9.93 -2.09 -6.64
CA TYR A 125 -10.62 -3.22 -7.27
C TYR A 125 -11.46 -2.73 -8.44
N PHE A 126 -11.66 -3.60 -9.43
CA PHE A 126 -12.63 -3.35 -10.47
C PHE A 126 -14.02 -3.11 -9.86
N ASN A 127 -14.74 -2.14 -10.43
CA ASN A 127 -16.15 -2.01 -10.09
C ASN A 127 -16.92 -3.24 -10.59
N ARG A 128 -18.18 -3.38 -10.16
CA ARG A 128 -18.99 -4.57 -10.46
C ARG A 128 -19.09 -4.90 -11.96
N GLU A 129 -19.28 -3.89 -12.80
CA GLU A 129 -19.43 -4.12 -14.25
C GLU A 129 -18.08 -4.46 -14.90
N GLU A 130 -17.01 -3.79 -14.48
CA GLU A 130 -15.64 -4.09 -14.93
C GLU A 130 -15.20 -5.50 -14.50
N ASP A 131 -15.47 -5.90 -13.26
CA ASP A 131 -15.15 -7.24 -12.74
C ASP A 131 -15.94 -8.33 -13.49
N LYS A 132 -17.22 -8.08 -13.77
CA LYS A 132 -18.07 -8.99 -14.54
C LYS A 132 -17.56 -9.15 -15.97
N SER A 133 -17.21 -8.04 -16.63
CA SER A 133 -16.66 -8.02 -17.99
C SER A 133 -15.32 -8.75 -18.04
N PHE A 134 -14.43 -8.46 -17.08
CA PHE A 134 -13.13 -9.11 -16.94
C PHE A 134 -13.28 -10.62 -16.77
N LYS A 135 -14.08 -11.08 -15.80
CA LYS A 135 -14.25 -12.52 -15.51
C LYS A 135 -14.92 -13.29 -16.65
N THR A 136 -15.84 -12.65 -17.36
CA THR A 136 -16.51 -13.26 -18.52
C THR A 136 -15.52 -13.44 -19.67
N SER A 137 -14.71 -12.42 -19.95
CA SER A 137 -13.66 -12.47 -20.98
C SER A 137 -12.56 -13.45 -20.59
N GLU A 138 -12.16 -13.49 -19.33
CA GLU A 138 -11.12 -14.41 -18.81
C GLU A 138 -11.56 -15.86 -18.94
N LYS A 139 -12.83 -16.14 -18.63
CA LYS A 139 -13.40 -17.47 -18.81
C LYS A 139 -13.37 -17.90 -20.28
N ALA A 140 -13.81 -17.04 -21.21
CA ALA A 140 -13.81 -17.32 -22.64
C ALA A 140 -12.38 -17.57 -23.17
N LEU A 141 -11.44 -16.71 -22.80
CA LEU A 141 -10.02 -16.85 -23.14
C LEU A 141 -9.45 -18.18 -22.65
N ARG A 142 -9.71 -18.53 -21.38
CA ARG A 142 -9.21 -19.77 -20.78
C ARG A 142 -9.80 -21.01 -21.44
N GLU A 143 -11.10 -20.99 -21.76
CA GLU A 143 -11.76 -22.08 -22.47
C GLU A 143 -11.17 -22.29 -23.86
N GLU A 144 -10.83 -21.21 -24.56
CA GLU A 144 -10.18 -21.29 -25.87
C GLU A 144 -8.73 -21.78 -25.78
N ILE A 145 -7.94 -21.31 -24.82
CA ILE A 145 -6.59 -21.84 -24.59
C ILE A 145 -6.64 -23.34 -24.33
N ILE A 146 -7.62 -23.82 -23.55
CA ILE A 146 -7.82 -25.24 -23.29
C ILE A 146 -8.25 -25.98 -24.57
N SER A 147 -9.12 -25.40 -25.40
CA SER A 147 -9.60 -26.01 -26.66
C SER A 147 -8.42 -26.25 -27.62
N LEU A 148 -7.58 -25.23 -27.81
CA LEU A 148 -6.43 -25.25 -28.70
C LEU A 148 -5.32 -26.17 -28.17
N ARG A 149 -5.09 -26.21 -26.85
CA ARG A 149 -4.12 -27.15 -26.26
C ARG A 149 -4.49 -28.61 -26.48
N LYS A 150 -5.78 -28.96 -26.57
CA LYS A 150 -6.21 -30.34 -26.89
C LYS A 150 -5.89 -30.74 -28.33
N LEU A 151 -5.67 -29.78 -29.22
CA LEU A 151 -5.28 -30.02 -30.61
C LEU A 151 -3.77 -30.22 -30.77
N LEU A 152 -2.98 -29.87 -29.75
CA LEU A 152 -1.53 -30.10 -29.73
C LEU A 152 -1.22 -31.56 -29.36
N GLN A 153 -0.12 -32.09 -29.89
CA GLN A 153 0.39 -33.41 -29.52
C GLN A 153 0.86 -33.42 -28.06
N GLU A 154 0.73 -34.55 -27.35
CA GLU A 154 0.97 -34.67 -25.90
C GLU A 154 2.35 -34.19 -25.40
N ASN A 155 3.34 -34.01 -26.28
CA ASN A 155 4.69 -33.54 -25.94
C ASN A 155 4.99 -32.09 -26.39
N ASP A 156 4.04 -31.39 -27.00
CA ASP A 156 4.23 -30.01 -27.41
C ASP A 156 3.92 -29.06 -26.24
N LYS A 157 4.97 -28.46 -25.68
CA LYS A 157 4.89 -27.49 -24.57
C LYS A 157 4.77 -26.04 -25.06
N THR A 158 4.56 -25.83 -26.35
CA THR A 158 4.51 -24.47 -26.92
C THR A 158 3.28 -23.72 -26.41
N ASN A 159 3.45 -22.45 -26.08
CA ASN A 159 2.34 -21.58 -25.75
C ASN A 159 1.43 -21.43 -26.98
N VAL A 160 0.15 -21.69 -26.78
CA VAL A 160 -0.87 -21.50 -27.79
C VAL A 160 -1.16 -20.00 -27.91
N LYS A 161 -1.22 -19.51 -29.15
CA LYS A 161 -1.71 -18.16 -29.45
C LYS A 161 -3.20 -18.21 -29.74
N VAL A 162 -3.97 -17.40 -29.03
CA VAL A 162 -5.39 -17.18 -29.31
C VAL A 162 -5.57 -16.08 -30.37
N THR A 163 -6.75 -16.04 -30.99
CA THR A 163 -7.12 -14.97 -31.93
C THR A 163 -7.43 -13.66 -31.21
N ASP A 164 -7.36 -12.55 -31.96
CA ASP A 164 -7.51 -11.20 -31.42
C ASP A 164 -8.88 -10.97 -30.74
N GLU A 165 -9.92 -11.68 -31.17
CA GLU A 165 -11.27 -11.60 -30.59
C GLU A 165 -11.30 -11.91 -29.08
N PHE A 166 -10.46 -12.83 -28.60
CA PHE A 166 -10.41 -13.22 -27.19
C PHE A 166 -9.56 -12.27 -26.33
N ILE A 167 -8.71 -11.44 -26.96
CA ILE A 167 -7.83 -10.51 -26.25
C ILE A 167 -8.29 -9.06 -26.31
N GLU A 168 -9.08 -8.69 -27.31
CA GLU A 168 -9.58 -7.34 -27.53
C GLU A 168 -10.23 -6.70 -26.29
N PRO A 169 -11.06 -7.40 -25.49
CA PRO A 169 -11.61 -6.83 -24.26
C PRO A 169 -10.52 -6.38 -23.27
N PHE A 170 -9.42 -7.15 -23.17
CA PHE A 170 -8.31 -6.84 -22.27
C PHE A 170 -7.44 -5.70 -22.80
N ILE A 171 -7.24 -5.63 -24.12
CA ILE A 171 -6.55 -4.49 -24.76
C ILE A 171 -7.33 -3.20 -24.49
N GLN A 172 -8.65 -3.20 -24.64
CA GLN A 172 -9.50 -2.05 -24.35
C GLN A 172 -9.47 -1.65 -22.87
N MET A 173 -9.55 -2.63 -21.96
CA MET A 173 -9.39 -2.37 -20.52
C MET A 173 -8.03 -1.76 -20.21
N PHE A 174 -6.96 -2.30 -20.80
CA PHE A 174 -5.61 -1.78 -20.64
C PHE A 174 -5.51 -0.33 -21.10
N GLN A 175 -5.94 -0.03 -22.33
CA GLN A 175 -5.90 1.34 -22.88
C GLN A 175 -6.68 2.34 -22.03
N LYS A 176 -7.79 1.92 -21.44
CA LYS A 176 -8.63 2.76 -20.59
C LYS A 176 -8.00 3.07 -19.23
N LYS A 177 -7.30 2.09 -18.62
CA LYS A 177 -6.87 2.16 -17.21
C LYS A 177 -5.37 2.41 -17.03
N PHE A 178 -4.55 2.06 -18.02
CA PHE A 178 -3.11 2.15 -17.90
C PHE A 178 -2.65 3.61 -17.75
N MET A 179 -1.99 3.90 -16.63
CA MET A 179 -1.59 5.27 -16.26
C MET A 179 -0.08 5.49 -16.12
N TRP A 180 0.73 4.43 -16.19
CA TRP A 180 2.18 4.47 -15.99
C TRP A 180 2.92 4.91 -17.25
N LYS A 181 2.78 6.19 -17.60
CA LYS A 181 3.49 6.83 -18.73
C LYS A 181 4.74 7.56 -18.25
N PRO A 182 5.72 7.82 -19.11
CA PRO A 182 6.93 8.54 -18.70
C PRO A 182 6.60 9.92 -18.15
N GLY A 183 7.31 10.35 -17.10
CA GLY A 183 7.09 11.65 -16.47
C GLY A 183 7.48 11.70 -15.00
N ASP A 184 7.28 12.87 -14.41
CA ASP A 184 7.57 13.11 -13.00
C ASP A 184 6.31 12.89 -12.17
N TYR A 185 6.41 11.97 -11.22
CA TYR A 185 5.31 11.58 -10.36
C TYR A 185 5.49 12.12 -8.94
N GLN A 186 4.35 12.43 -8.31
CA GLN A 186 4.27 12.66 -6.86
C GLN A 186 3.28 11.69 -6.24
N PHE A 187 3.70 11.08 -5.15
CA PHE A 187 2.86 10.27 -4.28
C PHE A 187 2.59 11.02 -3.00
N HIS A 188 1.32 11.18 -2.65
CA HIS A 188 0.92 11.64 -1.34
C HIS A 188 0.37 10.46 -0.54
N ILE A 189 1.19 9.94 0.37
CA ILE A 189 0.76 8.87 1.28
C ILE A 189 -0.06 9.50 2.39
N ASN A 190 -1.32 9.09 2.49
CA ASN A 190 -2.25 9.52 3.52
C ASN A 190 -2.55 8.34 4.43
N VAL A 191 -2.38 8.55 5.75
CA VAL A 191 -2.79 7.57 6.76
C VAL A 191 -3.86 8.23 7.61
N LYS A 192 -5.08 7.71 7.51
CA LYS A 192 -6.21 8.15 8.32
C LYS A 192 -6.38 7.24 9.52
N THR A 193 -6.67 7.86 10.64
CA THR A 193 -6.88 7.23 11.93
C THR A 193 -8.31 7.47 12.40
N LEU A 194 -8.69 6.89 13.54
CA LEU A 194 -9.97 7.24 14.18
C LEU A 194 -9.90 8.58 14.95
N ASP A 195 -8.69 9.02 15.29
CA ASP A 195 -8.44 10.28 15.99
C ASP A 195 -7.86 11.27 14.97
N GLU A 196 -8.69 12.06 14.28
CA GLU A 196 -8.27 12.90 13.14
C GLU A 196 -7.04 13.80 13.42
N GLU A 197 -6.80 14.16 14.69
CA GLU A 197 -5.58 14.88 15.12
C GLU A 197 -4.27 14.11 14.87
N ALA A 198 -4.34 12.79 14.70
CA ALA A 198 -3.21 11.88 14.47
C ALA A 198 -3.08 11.43 13.01
N ASP A 199 -3.94 11.93 12.12
CA ASP A 199 -3.81 11.71 10.68
C ASP A 199 -2.47 12.30 10.20
N ILE A 200 -1.81 11.59 9.29
CA ILE A 200 -0.52 12.00 8.74
C ILE A 200 -0.55 11.90 7.22
N LYS A 201 0.07 12.90 6.58
CA LYS A 201 0.29 12.95 5.15
C LYS A 201 1.77 13.21 4.89
N LYS A 202 2.39 12.40 4.02
CA LYS A 202 3.74 12.63 3.52
C LYS A 202 3.79 12.54 2.01
N SER A 203 4.62 13.40 1.41
CA SER A 203 4.74 13.54 -0.04
C SER A 203 6.09 13.01 -0.49
N PHE A 204 6.09 12.26 -1.58
CA PHE A 204 7.27 11.68 -2.20
C PHE A 204 7.24 11.94 -3.70
N ARG A 205 8.40 11.98 -4.34
CA ARG A 205 8.54 12.09 -5.80
C ARG A 205 9.37 10.97 -6.37
N PHE A 206 9.12 10.65 -7.63
CA PHE A 206 9.99 9.81 -8.45
C PHE A 206 9.79 10.14 -9.93
N THR A 207 10.74 9.75 -10.76
CA THR A 207 10.62 9.85 -12.21
C THR A 207 10.43 8.45 -12.79
N LEU A 208 9.43 8.28 -13.65
CA LEU A 208 9.26 7.06 -14.44
C LEU A 208 9.89 7.29 -15.82
N PHE A 209 10.94 6.53 -16.12
CA PHE A 209 11.64 6.65 -17.41
C PHE A 209 10.88 5.94 -18.54
N GLU A 210 11.22 6.27 -19.79
CA GLU A 210 10.62 5.68 -20.99
C GLU A 210 10.73 4.16 -21.00
N SER A 211 11.94 3.62 -20.80
CA SER A 211 12.16 2.16 -20.77
C SER A 211 11.32 1.44 -19.72
N GLN A 212 11.14 2.07 -18.55
CA GLN A 212 10.34 1.51 -17.46
C GLN A 212 8.83 1.51 -17.79
N SER A 213 8.35 2.56 -18.45
CA SER A 213 6.99 2.62 -18.94
C SER A 213 6.76 1.57 -20.03
N GLU A 214 7.70 1.43 -20.97
CA GLU A 214 7.68 0.42 -22.03
C GLU A 214 7.66 -1.01 -21.47
N ASP A 215 8.42 -1.29 -20.41
CA ASP A 215 8.43 -2.59 -19.73
C ASP A 215 7.04 -2.95 -19.18
N LEU A 216 6.34 -1.98 -18.58
CA LEU A 216 4.97 -2.19 -18.11
C LEU A 216 4.00 -2.35 -19.30
N GLU A 217 4.15 -1.54 -20.34
CA GLU A 217 3.32 -1.64 -21.55
C GLU A 217 3.51 -2.95 -22.30
N SER A 218 4.70 -3.57 -22.22
CA SER A 218 4.99 -4.79 -22.98
C SER A 218 4.14 -5.98 -22.54
N TYR A 219 3.51 -5.94 -21.37
CA TYR A 219 2.66 -7.02 -20.86
C TYR A 219 1.50 -7.32 -21.82
N VAL A 220 1.03 -6.32 -22.56
CA VAL A 220 -0.04 -6.46 -23.56
C VAL A 220 0.35 -7.44 -24.66
N LYS A 221 1.65 -7.55 -24.98
CA LYS A 221 2.15 -8.45 -26.04
C LYS A 221 1.90 -9.92 -25.72
N ASP A 222 1.80 -10.26 -24.44
CA ASP A 222 1.62 -11.64 -23.97
C ASP A 222 0.15 -11.99 -23.68
N PHE A 223 -0.78 -11.05 -23.87
CA PHE A 223 -2.22 -11.33 -23.71
C PHE A 223 -2.69 -12.44 -24.67
N ASN A 224 -2.08 -12.52 -25.86
CA ASN A 224 -2.38 -13.53 -26.88
C ASN A 224 -2.05 -14.97 -26.45
N ILE A 225 -1.27 -15.16 -25.38
CA ILE A 225 -1.02 -16.48 -24.78
C ILE A 225 -1.72 -16.63 -23.42
N GLY A 226 -2.50 -15.63 -22.99
CA GLY A 226 -3.20 -15.58 -21.71
C GLY A 226 -2.34 -15.17 -20.52
N ALA A 227 -1.08 -14.83 -20.74
CA ALA A 227 -0.18 -14.36 -19.71
C ALA A 227 -0.56 -12.95 -19.22
N GLY A 228 -0.37 -12.71 -17.93
CA GLY A 228 -0.80 -11.47 -17.27
C GLY A 228 -2.32 -11.37 -17.07
N ILE A 229 -3.10 -12.30 -17.65
CA ILE A 229 -4.55 -12.41 -17.49
C ILE A 229 -4.87 -13.64 -16.64
N SER A 230 -4.77 -14.84 -17.23
CA SER A 230 -5.18 -16.11 -16.62
C SER A 230 -4.09 -16.77 -15.78
N TYR A 231 -2.84 -16.42 -16.01
CA TYR A 231 -1.69 -16.81 -15.20
C TYR A 231 -0.65 -15.69 -15.21
N ASP A 232 0.20 -15.67 -14.20
CA ASP A 232 1.26 -14.67 -14.08
C ASP A 232 2.54 -15.20 -14.75
N LEU A 233 3.26 -14.32 -15.44
CA LEU A 233 4.61 -14.59 -15.96
C LEU A 233 5.64 -13.96 -15.03
N ASP A 234 6.77 -14.65 -14.83
CA ASP A 234 7.87 -14.13 -14.00
C ASP A 234 8.44 -12.81 -14.55
N ASP A 235 8.42 -12.65 -15.88
CA ASP A 235 8.86 -11.43 -16.56
C ASP A 235 7.90 -10.25 -16.29
N HIS A 236 6.66 -10.51 -15.84
CA HIS A 236 5.70 -9.48 -15.45
C HIS A 236 5.90 -9.01 -14.00
N CYS A 237 7.16 -8.84 -13.58
CA CYS A 237 7.55 -8.54 -12.20
C CYS A 237 7.28 -7.09 -11.74
N GLY A 238 6.99 -6.18 -12.66
CA GLY A 238 6.80 -4.75 -12.41
C GLY A 238 8.12 -3.97 -12.45
N VAL A 239 8.05 -2.69 -12.13
CA VAL A 239 9.23 -1.80 -12.13
C VAL A 239 9.47 -1.21 -10.75
N LEU A 240 10.71 -1.29 -10.29
CA LEU A 240 11.15 -0.61 -9.08
C LEU A 240 11.62 0.81 -9.41
N VAL A 241 11.01 1.80 -8.75
CA VAL A 241 11.39 3.21 -8.82
C VAL A 241 11.95 3.67 -7.48
N GLN A 242 12.96 4.54 -7.54
CA GLN A 242 13.48 5.20 -6.34
C GLN A 242 12.63 6.41 -6.01
N VAL A 243 12.22 6.52 -4.76
CA VAL A 243 11.40 7.63 -4.25
C VAL A 243 12.21 8.53 -3.32
N GLU A 244 11.95 9.83 -3.41
CA GLU A 244 12.53 10.85 -2.54
C GLU A 244 11.42 11.58 -1.78
N GLU A 245 11.59 11.76 -0.47
CA GLU A 245 10.66 12.56 0.32
C GLU A 245 10.75 14.04 -0.08
N ILE A 246 9.62 14.64 -0.38
CA ILE A 246 9.52 16.07 -0.62
C ILE A 246 9.44 16.72 0.77
N SER A 247 10.56 17.27 1.24
CA SER A 247 10.58 18.02 2.50
C SER A 247 9.61 19.21 2.40
N GLY A 248 8.55 19.17 3.19
CA GLY A 248 7.63 20.29 3.41
C GLY A 248 8.16 21.28 4.44
#